data_AF-A0A7S0KYK9-F1
#
_entry.id   AF-A0A7S0KYK9-F1
#
_cell.length_a   1.000
_cell.length_b   1.000
_cell.length_c   1.000
_cell.angle_alpha   90.00
_cell.angle_beta   90.00
_cell.angle_gamma   90.00
#
_symmetry.space_group_name_H-M   'P 1'
#
loop_
_entity.id
_entity.type
_entity.pdbx_description
1 polymer ?
#
loop_
_entity_poly.entity_id
_entity_poly.type
_entity_poly.pdbx_seq_one_letter_code
_entity_poly.pdbx_strand_id
1 'polypeptide(L)'
;YSGAEGKRHRLREGKFWHDPPAYYDPPHGLLTFPIDANDSIVYPAGGMHVKGHVALVTHQLRQIRQALALAHALKRVLIMPPIVCGYDKAWYALSSGRARGAFGGAHAFVVPIRNCPLDHVLEVATLSPLDSIREYSFLDNPRTPEAVKRGVSTTSLAAPVKGSTAEVERLRRDFTSVKVLHVSNAGMVNMYDYLSEQETRAFVKKFKHANGGWCCAPTEDKDRGEQNGARFQLLRLG
;
A
#
# COMPACT_ATOMS: atom_id res chain seq x y z
N TYR A 1 4.41 18.32 -3.84
CA TYR A 1 5.32 17.76 -2.81
C TYR A 1 4.47 17.20 -1.69
N SER A 2 4.75 15.98 -1.20
CA SER A 2 3.88 15.23 -0.26
C SER A 2 3.89 15.74 1.17
N GLY A 3 3.59 17.03 1.31
CA GLY A 3 3.28 17.75 2.54
C GLY A 3 4.20 17.48 3.73
N ALA A 4 3.69 17.80 4.91
CA ALA A 4 4.28 17.33 6.17
C ALA A 4 4.01 15.83 6.40
N GLU A 5 2.87 15.33 5.90
CA GLU A 5 2.37 13.97 6.11
C GLU A 5 3.24 12.89 5.47
N GLY A 6 3.64 13.06 4.20
CA GLY A 6 4.53 12.12 3.52
C GLY A 6 5.93 12.12 4.12
N LYS A 7 6.45 13.30 4.50
CA LYS A 7 7.73 13.42 5.22
C LYS A 7 7.69 12.70 6.58
N ARG A 8 6.60 12.89 7.33
CA ARG A 8 6.39 12.18 8.61
C ARG A 8 6.33 10.67 8.40
N HIS A 9 5.59 10.21 7.40
CA HIS A 9 5.52 8.78 7.08
C HIS A 9 6.89 8.21 6.72
N ARG A 10 7.69 8.93 5.93
CA ARG A 10 9.07 8.54 5.61
C ARG A 10 9.97 8.45 6.84
N LEU A 11 9.83 9.38 7.79
CA LEU A 11 10.54 9.29 9.07
C LEU A 11 10.08 8.09 9.90
N ARG A 12 8.82 7.67 9.80
CA ARG A 12 8.35 6.41 10.42
C ARG A 12 8.92 5.18 9.74
N GLU A 13 8.93 5.14 8.41
CA GLU A 13 9.58 4.06 7.62
C GLU A 13 11.05 3.89 8.02
N GLY A 14 11.78 5.01 8.19
CA GLY A 14 13.16 5.03 8.68
C GLY A 14 13.30 4.81 10.20
N LYS A 15 12.20 4.64 10.93
CA LYS A 15 12.16 4.48 12.39
C LYS A 15 12.77 5.67 13.15
N PHE A 16 12.74 6.87 12.59
CA PHE A 16 13.21 8.12 13.21
C PHE A 16 12.10 8.95 13.85
N TRP A 17 10.85 8.74 13.44
CA TRP A 17 9.72 9.42 14.06
C TRP A 17 9.28 8.72 15.36
N HIS A 18 8.98 9.51 16.38
CA HIS A 18 8.49 9.05 17.68
C HIS A 18 6.99 9.30 17.79
N ASP A 19 6.21 8.22 17.90
CA ASP A 19 4.77 8.26 18.07
C ASP A 19 4.36 7.91 19.51
N PRO A 20 3.16 8.32 19.96
CA PRO A 20 2.64 7.92 21.27
C PRO A 20 2.42 6.39 21.34
N PRO A 21 2.43 5.77 22.54
CA PRO A 21 2.25 4.32 22.69
C PRO A 21 1.02 3.74 21.99
N ALA A 22 -0.10 4.47 21.98
CA ALA A 22 -1.34 4.07 21.31
C ALA A 22 -1.20 3.87 19.78
N TYR A 23 -0.16 4.45 19.17
CA TYR A 23 0.14 4.22 17.76
C TYR A 23 0.56 2.77 17.49
N TYR A 24 1.30 2.17 18.42
CA TYR A 24 1.92 0.85 18.27
C TYR A 24 1.01 -0.33 18.63
N ASP A 25 -0.06 -0.09 19.38
CA ASP A 25 -1.04 -1.11 19.78
C ASP A 25 -2.47 -0.55 19.61
N PRO A 26 -3.00 -0.50 18.37
CA PRO A 26 -4.35 0.00 18.12
C PRO A 26 -5.42 -0.96 18.68
N PRO A 27 -6.59 -0.46 19.11
CA PRO A 27 -7.57 -1.22 19.89
C PRO A 27 -8.14 -2.45 19.16
N HIS A 28 -8.28 -2.38 17.83
CA HIS A 28 -8.78 -3.49 17.02
C HIS A 28 -7.68 -4.35 16.40
N GLY A 29 -6.42 -4.04 16.72
CA GLY A 29 -5.25 -4.71 16.18
C GLY A 29 -4.88 -4.30 14.75
N LEU A 30 -3.90 -5.01 14.22
CA LEU A 30 -3.24 -4.76 12.95
C LEU A 30 -3.57 -5.88 11.95
N LEU A 31 -3.43 -5.57 10.67
CA LEU A 31 -3.50 -6.53 9.57
C LEU A 31 -2.21 -6.46 8.74
N THR A 32 -1.70 -7.62 8.34
CA THR A 32 -0.56 -7.74 7.41
C THR A 32 -0.92 -8.72 6.30
N PHE A 33 -0.26 -8.59 5.16
CA PHE A 33 -0.38 -9.52 4.03
C PHE A 33 0.93 -9.52 3.24
N PRO A 34 1.26 -10.61 2.52
CA PRO A 34 2.39 -10.61 1.60
C PRO A 34 2.01 -9.88 0.32
N ILE A 35 2.94 -9.09 -0.21
CA ILE A 35 2.78 -8.48 -1.54
C ILE A 35 3.56 -9.28 -2.58
N ASP A 36 2.93 -9.53 -3.73
CA ASP A 36 3.62 -10.03 -4.91
C ASP A 36 4.20 -8.83 -5.68
N ALA A 37 5.53 -8.77 -5.78
CA ALA A 37 6.18 -7.78 -6.64
C ALA A 37 6.47 -8.34 -8.04
N ASN A 38 6.33 -9.67 -8.25
CA ASN A 38 6.68 -10.45 -9.43
C ASN A 38 8.03 -10.06 -10.07
N ASP A 39 9.03 -10.93 -9.95
CA ASP A 39 10.40 -10.65 -10.44
C ASP A 39 10.46 -10.28 -11.93
N SER A 40 9.57 -10.82 -12.77
CA SER A 40 9.54 -10.45 -14.20
C SER A 40 9.10 -8.99 -14.43
N ILE A 41 8.31 -8.42 -13.51
CA ILE A 41 7.86 -7.02 -13.55
C ILE A 41 8.91 -6.10 -12.90
N VAL A 42 9.61 -6.59 -11.87
CA VAL A 42 10.73 -5.89 -11.21
C VAL A 42 11.97 -5.80 -12.11
N TYR A 43 12.25 -6.87 -12.86
CA TYR A 43 13.39 -7.01 -13.75
C TYR A 43 12.93 -7.31 -15.19
N PRO A 44 12.24 -6.36 -15.86
CA PRO A 44 11.76 -6.59 -17.21
C PRO A 44 12.93 -6.76 -18.19
N ALA A 45 12.72 -7.58 -19.21
CA ALA A 45 13.69 -7.74 -20.30
C ALA A 45 13.97 -6.37 -20.95
N GLY A 46 15.25 -6.06 -21.16
CA GLY A 46 15.68 -4.73 -21.66
C GLY A 46 15.80 -3.66 -20.57
N GLY A 47 15.53 -3.97 -19.30
CA GLY A 47 15.68 -3.06 -18.17
C GLY A 47 14.42 -2.25 -17.87
N MET A 48 14.39 -1.67 -16.67
CA MET A 48 13.25 -0.92 -16.16
C MET A 48 13.01 0.36 -16.99
N HIS A 49 11.81 0.50 -17.53
CA HIS A 49 11.33 1.68 -18.25
C HIS A 49 10.07 2.24 -17.59
N VAL A 50 9.68 3.48 -17.92
CA VAL A 50 8.52 4.15 -17.30
C VAL A 50 7.26 3.28 -17.32
N LYS A 51 6.89 2.69 -18.46
CA LYS A 51 5.72 1.79 -18.54
C LYS A 51 5.82 0.58 -17.61
N GLY A 52 7.01 0.02 -17.40
CA GLY A 52 7.27 -1.11 -16.52
C GLY A 52 7.16 -0.71 -15.06
N HIS A 53 7.65 0.48 -14.70
CA HIS A 53 7.44 1.07 -13.39
C HIS A 53 5.96 1.28 -13.08
N VAL A 54 5.20 1.85 -14.02
CA VAL A 54 3.75 2.04 -13.87
C VAL A 54 3.05 0.69 -13.66
N ALA A 55 3.41 -0.33 -14.44
CA ALA A 55 2.86 -1.67 -14.32
C ALA A 55 3.19 -2.31 -12.96
N LEU A 56 4.45 -2.21 -12.51
CA LEU A 56 4.93 -2.69 -11.22
C LEU A 56 4.17 -2.07 -10.06
N VAL A 57 4.07 -0.73 -10.05
CA VAL A 57 3.38 -0.02 -8.96
C VAL A 57 1.88 -0.31 -9.01
N THR A 58 1.27 -0.32 -10.20
CA THR A 58 -0.17 -0.64 -10.35
C THR A 58 -0.49 -2.06 -9.86
N HIS A 59 0.36 -3.04 -10.17
CA HIS A 59 0.20 -4.42 -9.70
C HIS A 59 0.20 -4.49 -8.17
N GLN A 60 1.15 -3.82 -7.52
CA GLN A 60 1.24 -3.75 -6.06
C GLN A 60 0.08 -2.97 -5.42
N LEU A 61 -0.31 -1.82 -5.99
CA LEU A 61 -1.42 -1.01 -5.48
C LEU A 61 -2.76 -1.74 -5.56
N ARG A 62 -2.98 -2.57 -6.59
CA ARG A 62 -4.17 -3.42 -6.65
C ARG A 62 -4.25 -4.35 -5.45
N GLN A 63 -3.15 -4.99 -5.06
CA GLN A 63 -3.11 -5.88 -3.90
C GLN A 63 -3.30 -5.12 -2.58
N ILE A 64 -2.66 -3.95 -2.44
CA ILE A 64 -2.85 -3.05 -1.29
C ILE A 64 -4.31 -2.64 -1.16
N ARG A 65 -4.99 -2.33 -2.27
CA ARG A 65 -6.43 -2.02 -2.25
C ARG A 65 -7.25 -3.15 -1.66
N GLN A 66 -6.96 -4.40 -2.04
CA GLN A 66 -7.65 -5.57 -1.48
C GLN A 66 -7.42 -5.66 0.03
N ALA A 67 -6.16 -5.59 0.46
CA ALA A 67 -5.83 -5.63 1.89
C ALA A 67 -6.44 -4.48 2.70
N LEU A 68 -6.50 -3.26 2.14
CA LEU A 68 -7.17 -2.12 2.77
C LEU A 68 -8.67 -2.34 2.90
N ALA A 69 -9.32 -2.95 1.92
CA ALA A 69 -10.75 -3.28 2.00
C ALA A 69 -11.03 -4.28 3.12
N LEU A 70 -10.19 -5.32 3.24
CA LEU A 70 -10.26 -6.29 4.34
C LEU A 70 -9.99 -5.63 5.70
N ALA A 71 -8.92 -4.85 5.82
CA ALA A 71 -8.58 -4.13 7.05
C ALA A 71 -9.71 -3.21 7.49
N HIS A 72 -10.31 -2.48 6.55
CA HIS A 72 -11.45 -1.61 6.83
C HIS A 72 -12.66 -2.39 7.35
N ALA A 73 -13.01 -3.51 6.71
CA ALA A 73 -14.09 -4.37 7.17
C ALA A 73 -13.81 -4.91 8.58
N LEU A 74 -12.60 -5.37 8.87
CA LEU A 74 -12.22 -5.87 10.18
C LEU A 74 -11.97 -4.77 11.22
N LYS A 75 -12.07 -3.48 10.84
CA LYS A 75 -11.70 -2.31 11.65
C LYS A 75 -10.24 -2.34 12.14
N ARG A 76 -9.38 -3.08 11.43
CA ARG A 76 -7.95 -3.23 11.71
C ARG A 76 -7.14 -2.15 10.98
N VAL A 77 -5.98 -1.84 11.52
CA VAL A 77 -5.01 -0.95 10.86
C VAL A 77 -4.11 -1.79 9.94
N LEU A 78 -3.99 -1.42 8.66
CA LEU A 78 -3.12 -2.13 7.73
C LEU A 78 -1.66 -1.76 7.93
N ILE A 79 -0.79 -2.72 8.22
CA ILE A 79 0.66 -2.51 8.05
C ILE A 79 0.95 -2.65 6.56
N MET A 80 1.43 -1.56 5.96
CA MET A 80 1.77 -1.53 4.54
C MET A 80 2.90 -2.52 4.26
N PRO A 81 2.84 -3.32 3.19
CA PRO A 81 3.98 -4.15 2.81
C PRO A 81 5.11 -3.27 2.25
N PRO A 82 6.37 -3.76 2.26
CA PRO A 82 7.44 -3.09 1.52
C PRO A 82 7.10 -3.13 0.02
N ILE A 83 7.05 -1.96 -0.60
CA ILE A 83 6.77 -1.83 -2.03
C ILE A 83 8.04 -1.58 -2.83
N VAL A 84 8.09 -2.11 -4.05
CA VAL A 84 9.22 -1.95 -4.97
C VAL A 84 8.90 -0.87 -6.00
N CYS A 85 9.85 0.05 -6.24
CA CYS A 85 9.75 1.05 -7.29
C CYS A 85 10.89 0.93 -8.30
N GLY A 86 10.56 0.95 -9.58
CA GLY A 86 11.54 1.02 -10.66
C GLY A 86 12.23 2.38 -10.83
N TYR A 87 11.64 3.46 -10.33
CA TYR A 87 12.07 4.85 -10.50
C TYR A 87 11.89 5.61 -9.18
N ASP A 88 12.72 6.64 -8.97
CA ASP A 88 12.44 7.65 -7.95
C ASP A 88 11.19 8.49 -8.32
N LYS A 89 10.56 9.10 -7.31
CA LYS A 89 9.42 10.01 -7.44
C LYS A 89 9.66 11.17 -8.42
N ALA A 90 10.91 11.61 -8.60
CA ALA A 90 11.25 12.67 -9.55
C ALA A 90 11.30 12.22 -11.02
N TRP A 91 10.49 11.22 -11.40
CA TRP A 91 10.56 10.55 -12.70
C TRP A 91 10.47 11.49 -13.91
N TYR A 92 9.76 12.63 -13.85
CA TYR A 92 9.67 13.56 -14.99
C TYR A 92 11.05 14.08 -15.45
N ALA A 93 12.01 14.20 -14.52
CA ALA A 93 13.39 14.57 -14.78
C ALA A 93 14.28 13.34 -15.06
N LEU A 94 13.80 12.14 -14.72
CA LEU A 94 14.55 10.87 -14.80
C LEU A 94 14.08 9.96 -15.95
N SER A 95 12.98 10.31 -16.62
CA SER A 95 12.42 9.60 -17.77
C SER A 95 12.93 10.14 -19.10
N SER A 96 13.61 11.29 -19.11
CA SER A 96 14.20 11.90 -20.29
C SER A 96 15.73 11.71 -20.30
N GLY A 97 16.29 11.39 -21.49
CA GLY A 97 17.73 11.31 -21.69
C GLY A 97 18.41 10.06 -21.10
N ARG A 98 19.62 10.22 -20.53
CA ARG A 98 20.48 9.13 -20.02
C ARG A 98 20.14 8.67 -18.59
N ALA A 99 19.17 9.30 -17.93
CA ALA A 99 18.80 8.94 -16.56
C ALA A 99 18.13 7.55 -16.55
N ARG A 100 18.70 6.62 -15.78
CA ARG A 100 18.21 5.23 -15.65
C ARG A 100 17.29 5.07 -14.45
N GLY A 101 16.34 6.00 -14.30
CA GLY A 101 15.40 6.04 -13.17
C GLY A 101 15.94 6.53 -11.83
N ALA A 102 17.19 7.03 -11.82
CA ALA A 102 17.83 7.73 -10.71
C ALA A 102 18.59 8.96 -11.24
N PHE A 103 18.76 9.98 -10.39
CA PHE A 103 19.52 11.18 -10.76
C PHE A 103 20.98 10.83 -11.07
N GLY A 104 21.55 11.46 -12.10
CA GLY A 104 22.98 11.35 -12.39
C GLY A 104 23.81 11.79 -11.19
N GLY A 105 24.82 11.00 -10.81
CA GLY A 105 25.65 11.25 -9.62
C GLY A 105 25.13 10.57 -8.34
N ALA A 106 23.92 10.00 -8.34
CA ALA A 106 23.41 9.19 -7.24
C ALA A 106 24.00 7.77 -7.29
N HIS A 107 25.33 7.65 -7.19
CA HIS A 107 26.06 6.38 -7.37
C HIS A 107 25.68 5.28 -6.38
N ALA A 108 25.18 5.66 -5.20
CA ALA A 108 24.67 4.74 -4.20
C ALA A 108 23.18 4.37 -4.39
N PHE A 109 22.50 5.01 -5.34
CA PHE A 109 21.07 4.82 -5.56
C PHE A 109 20.86 3.78 -6.67
N VAL A 110 20.57 2.55 -6.24
CA VAL A 110 20.38 1.40 -7.13
C VAL A 110 18.89 1.20 -7.38
N VAL A 111 18.49 1.20 -8.65
CA VAL A 111 17.16 0.72 -9.05
C VAL A 111 17.21 -0.80 -9.27
N PRO A 112 16.16 -1.55 -8.91
CA PRO A 112 14.91 -1.10 -8.31
C PRO A 112 15.05 -0.77 -6.81
N ILE A 113 14.29 0.22 -6.35
CA ILE A 113 14.20 0.60 -4.93
C ILE A 113 13.33 -0.44 -4.23
N ARG A 114 13.94 -1.34 -3.45
CA ARG A 114 13.24 -2.47 -2.79
C ARG A 114 12.27 -2.04 -1.69
N ASN A 115 12.60 -0.99 -0.94
CA ASN A 115 11.76 -0.39 0.09
C ASN A 115 11.42 1.04 -0.32
N CYS A 116 10.62 1.16 -1.39
CA CYS A 116 10.23 2.44 -1.93
C CYS A 116 9.42 3.21 -0.89
N PRO A 117 9.81 4.46 -0.55
CA PRO A 117 9.02 5.28 0.37
C PRO A 117 7.59 5.39 -0.13
N LEU A 118 6.60 5.18 0.73
CA LEU A 118 5.20 5.13 0.31
C LEU A 118 4.75 6.43 -0.38
N ASP A 119 5.32 7.56 0.06
CA ASP A 119 5.04 8.87 -0.52
C ASP A 119 5.58 9.04 -1.95
N HIS A 120 6.39 8.10 -2.48
CA HIS A 120 6.77 8.08 -3.89
C HIS A 120 5.61 7.70 -4.81
N VAL A 121 4.64 6.93 -4.30
CA VAL A 121 3.55 6.36 -5.11
C VAL A 121 2.17 6.76 -4.62
N LEU A 122 1.97 7.03 -3.33
CA LEU A 122 0.68 7.42 -2.76
C LEU A 122 0.76 8.78 -2.07
N GLU A 123 -0.30 9.58 -2.19
CA GLU A 123 -0.46 10.75 -1.34
C GLU A 123 -0.95 10.30 0.04
N VAL A 124 -0.02 10.09 0.95
CA VAL A 124 -0.28 9.51 2.29
C VAL A 124 -1.32 10.31 3.07
N ALA A 125 -1.41 11.63 2.88
CA ALA A 125 -2.42 12.47 3.53
C ALA A 125 -3.86 12.06 3.18
N THR A 126 -4.08 11.44 2.02
CA THR A 126 -5.41 11.05 1.54
C THR A 126 -5.88 9.69 2.06
N LEU A 127 -5.01 8.92 2.72
CA LEU A 127 -5.34 7.59 3.25
C LEU A 127 -6.15 7.63 4.56
N SER A 128 -6.83 8.77 4.85
CA SER A 128 -7.40 9.15 6.15
C SER A 128 -6.29 9.17 7.22
N PRO A 129 -6.15 10.26 8.00
CA PRO A 129 -4.88 10.70 8.58
C PRO A 129 -4.13 9.60 9.35
N LEU A 130 -3.21 8.87 8.69
CA LEU A 130 -2.29 7.87 9.23
C LEU A 130 -2.86 6.84 10.24
N ASP A 131 -4.16 6.78 10.42
CA ASP A 131 -4.86 5.92 11.38
C ASP A 131 -5.14 4.56 10.77
N SER A 132 -5.36 4.54 9.46
CA SER A 132 -5.75 3.38 8.67
C SER A 132 -4.56 2.53 8.26
N ILE A 133 -3.34 3.09 8.32
CA ILE A 133 -2.12 2.41 7.90
C ILE A 133 -0.96 2.56 8.91
N ARG A 134 0.00 1.63 8.83
CA ARG A 134 1.35 1.70 9.41
C ARG A 134 2.40 1.47 8.33
N GLU A 135 3.60 1.98 8.56
CA GLU A 135 4.77 1.79 7.71
C GLU A 135 5.21 0.32 7.62
N TYR A 136 5.91 -0.06 6.54
CA TYR A 136 6.38 -1.44 6.36
C TYR A 136 7.38 -1.91 7.42
N SER A 137 8.10 -0.98 8.04
CA SER A 137 9.10 -1.27 9.07
C SER A 137 8.52 -1.33 10.47
N PHE A 138 7.19 -1.26 10.62
CA PHE A 138 6.52 -1.14 11.91
C PHE A 138 6.84 -2.29 12.88
N LEU A 139 6.82 -3.55 12.42
CA LEU A 139 7.13 -4.69 13.29
C LEU A 139 8.63 -4.80 13.64
N ASP A 140 9.49 -4.22 12.81
CA ASP A 140 10.94 -4.11 13.05
C ASP A 140 11.30 -2.85 13.85
N ASN A 141 10.32 -2.05 14.25
CA ASN A 141 10.54 -0.86 15.06
C ASN A 141 10.80 -1.28 16.51
N PRO A 142 11.93 -0.88 17.13
CA PRO A 142 12.23 -1.23 18.51
C PRO A 142 11.19 -0.69 19.49
N ARG A 143 10.41 0.34 19.12
CA ARG A 143 9.34 0.91 19.93
C ARG A 143 8.02 0.14 19.84
N THR A 144 7.86 -0.74 18.86
CA THR A 144 6.69 -1.61 18.79
C THR A 144 6.76 -2.61 19.95
N PRO A 145 5.73 -2.71 20.81
CA PRO A 145 5.76 -3.61 21.96
C PRO A 145 5.97 -5.06 21.56
N GLU A 146 6.73 -5.81 22.36
CA GLU A 146 6.99 -7.24 22.11
C GLU A 146 5.70 -8.06 22.07
N ALA A 147 4.69 -7.69 22.85
CA ALA A 147 3.38 -8.33 22.81
C ALA A 147 2.69 -8.20 21.43
N VAL A 148 2.91 -7.08 20.72
CA VAL A 148 2.39 -6.88 19.36
C VAL A 148 3.22 -7.70 18.36
N LYS A 149 4.56 -7.63 18.44
CA LYS A 149 5.45 -8.37 17.53
C LYS A 149 5.27 -9.89 17.62
N ARG A 150 5.04 -10.41 18.83
CA ARG A 150 4.81 -11.85 19.07
C ARG A 150 3.37 -12.28 18.90
N GLY A 151 2.41 -11.34 18.97
CA GLY A 151 0.98 -11.59 18.84
C GLY A 151 0.50 -11.74 17.40
N VAL A 152 1.27 -12.44 16.56
CA VAL A 152 0.96 -12.68 15.15
C VAL A 152 0.21 -13.99 14.99
N SER A 153 -0.96 -13.95 14.35
CA SER A 153 -1.69 -15.15 13.92
C SER A 153 -1.84 -15.14 12.41
N THR A 154 -1.57 -16.27 11.77
CA THR A 154 -1.67 -16.43 10.32
C THR A 154 -2.95 -17.17 9.93
N THR A 155 -3.60 -16.72 8.87
CA THR A 155 -4.75 -17.38 8.26
C THR A 155 -4.81 -17.07 6.76
N SER A 156 -5.73 -17.72 6.05
CA SER A 156 -6.06 -17.44 4.66
C SER A 156 -7.56 -17.30 4.52
N LEU A 157 -8.01 -16.53 3.53
CA LEU A 157 -9.40 -16.45 3.14
C LEU A 157 -9.80 -17.74 2.42
N ALA A 158 -10.89 -18.36 2.85
CA ALA A 158 -11.55 -19.44 2.10
C ALA A 158 -12.16 -18.90 0.80
N ALA A 159 -12.54 -19.79 -0.14
CA ALA A 159 -13.19 -19.36 -1.38
C ALA A 159 -14.49 -18.58 -1.08
N PRO A 160 -14.77 -17.48 -1.81
CA PRO A 160 -15.94 -16.66 -1.53
C PRO A 160 -17.20 -17.43 -1.91
N VAL A 161 -18.20 -17.38 -1.02
CA VAL A 161 -19.56 -17.82 -1.35
C VAL A 161 -20.32 -16.58 -1.81
N LYS A 162 -20.80 -16.59 -3.05
CA LYS A 162 -21.47 -15.44 -3.67
C LYS A 162 -22.56 -14.87 -2.75
N GLY A 163 -22.46 -13.59 -2.42
CA GLY A 163 -23.43 -12.88 -1.58
C GLY A 163 -23.30 -13.14 -0.07
N SER A 164 -22.26 -13.84 0.38
CA SER A 164 -22.01 -14.14 1.79
C SER A 164 -20.86 -13.32 2.36
N THR A 165 -21.06 -12.77 3.56
CA THR A 165 -20.00 -12.14 4.36
C THR A 165 -19.43 -13.10 5.42
N ALA A 166 -19.81 -14.38 5.38
CA ALA A 166 -19.49 -15.36 6.42
C ALA A 166 -18.00 -15.47 6.72
N GLU A 167 -17.14 -15.33 5.70
CA GLU A 167 -15.69 -15.39 5.89
C GLU A 167 -15.15 -14.17 6.64
N VAL A 168 -15.68 -12.97 6.37
CA VAL A 168 -15.31 -11.76 7.11
C VAL A 168 -15.83 -11.85 8.54
N GLU A 169 -17.04 -12.35 8.76
CA GLU A 169 -17.59 -12.58 10.10
C GLU A 169 -16.80 -13.63 10.89
N ARG A 170 -16.35 -14.70 10.23
CA ARG A 170 -15.43 -15.68 10.80
C ARG A 170 -14.15 -15.00 11.27
N LEU A 171 -13.54 -14.18 10.41
CA LEU A 171 -12.31 -13.46 10.78
C LEU A 171 -12.53 -12.49 11.95
N ARG A 172 -13.66 -11.76 11.98
CA ARG A 172 -14.01 -10.89 13.10
C ARG A 172 -14.08 -11.67 14.40
N ARG A 173 -14.85 -12.74 14.43
CA ARG A 173 -15.09 -13.55 15.63
C ARG A 173 -13.83 -14.29 16.09
N ASP A 174 -13.19 -15.02 15.19
CA ASP A 174 -12.11 -15.95 15.55
C ASP A 174 -10.80 -15.23 15.89
N PHE A 175 -10.60 -14.00 15.39
CA PHE A 175 -9.37 -13.24 15.58
C PHE A 175 -9.59 -11.93 16.35
N THR A 176 -10.67 -11.75 17.11
CA THR A 176 -10.92 -10.48 17.87
C THR A 176 -9.76 -10.12 18.81
N SER A 177 -9.17 -11.10 19.50
CA SER A 177 -8.10 -10.89 20.49
C SER A 177 -6.69 -10.81 19.89
N VAL A 178 -6.54 -11.09 18.59
CA VAL A 178 -5.23 -11.16 17.93
C VAL A 178 -4.70 -9.76 17.64
N LYS A 179 -3.46 -9.51 18.09
CA LYS A 179 -2.76 -8.22 17.91
C LYS A 179 -2.41 -7.96 16.45
N VAL A 180 -1.86 -8.95 15.75
CA VAL A 180 -1.49 -8.85 14.33
C VAL A 180 -2.08 -10.03 13.56
N LEU A 181 -3.05 -9.76 12.69
CA LEU A 181 -3.63 -10.76 11.81
C LEU A 181 -2.88 -10.77 10.48
N HIS A 182 -2.19 -11.86 10.17
CA HIS A 182 -1.56 -12.09 8.87
C HIS A 182 -2.48 -12.89 7.96
N VAL A 183 -2.90 -12.30 6.83
CA VAL A 183 -3.78 -12.96 5.85
C VAL A 183 -3.00 -13.23 4.57
N SER A 184 -2.62 -14.49 4.36
CA SER A 184 -1.61 -14.89 3.37
C SER A 184 -2.03 -14.66 1.92
N ASN A 185 -3.32 -14.61 1.63
CA ASN A 185 -3.86 -14.43 0.28
C ASN A 185 -4.67 -13.13 0.10
N ALA A 186 -4.66 -12.20 1.06
CA ALA A 186 -5.47 -10.98 0.99
C ALA A 186 -5.15 -10.09 -0.22
N GLY A 187 -3.91 -10.11 -0.72
CA GLY A 187 -3.52 -9.39 -1.94
C GLY A 187 -3.97 -10.06 -3.24
N MET A 188 -4.24 -11.37 -3.21
CA MET A 188 -4.49 -12.18 -4.42
C MET A 188 -5.96 -12.39 -4.73
N VAL A 189 -6.85 -12.13 -3.77
CA VAL A 189 -8.29 -12.28 -3.94
C VAL A 189 -8.96 -10.95 -4.27
N ASN A 190 -10.13 -11.02 -4.91
CA ASN A 190 -10.98 -9.86 -5.06
C ASN A 190 -11.81 -9.67 -3.79
N MET A 191 -11.41 -8.73 -2.92
CA MET A 191 -12.06 -8.55 -1.62
C MET A 191 -13.52 -8.12 -1.72
N TYR A 192 -13.93 -7.51 -2.83
CA TYR A 192 -15.34 -7.15 -3.06
C TYR A 192 -16.27 -8.38 -3.09
N ASP A 193 -15.75 -9.58 -3.36
CA ASP A 193 -16.53 -10.83 -3.34
C ASP A 193 -16.86 -11.32 -1.92
N TYR A 194 -16.21 -10.73 -0.90
CA TYR A 194 -16.36 -11.09 0.52
C TYR A 194 -17.12 -10.03 1.34
N LEU A 195 -17.33 -8.86 0.76
CA LEU A 195 -17.92 -7.71 1.45
C LEU A 195 -19.39 -7.57 1.08
N SER A 196 -20.21 -7.17 2.06
CA SER A 196 -21.55 -6.67 1.77
C SER A 196 -21.50 -5.40 0.93
N GLU A 197 -22.62 -5.06 0.30
CA GLU A 197 -22.74 -3.77 -0.39
C GLU A 197 -22.51 -2.58 0.54
N GLN A 198 -22.93 -2.69 1.80
CA GLN A 198 -22.74 -1.63 2.79
C GLN A 198 -21.27 -1.43 3.11
N GLU A 199 -20.52 -2.51 3.35
CA GLU A 199 -19.07 -2.46 3.60
C GLU A 199 -18.31 -1.95 2.38
N THR A 200 -18.70 -2.39 1.18
CA THR A 200 -18.14 -1.90 -0.08
C THR A 200 -18.37 -0.39 -0.24
N ARG A 201 -19.61 0.09 -0.04
CA ARG A 201 -19.93 1.52 -0.11
C ARG A 201 -19.16 2.32 0.95
N ALA A 202 -19.03 1.80 2.17
CA ALA A 202 -18.27 2.45 3.24
C ALA A 202 -16.78 2.56 2.90
N PHE A 203 -16.18 1.48 2.38
CA PHE A 203 -14.78 1.45 1.93
C PHE A 203 -14.54 2.49 0.83
N VAL A 204 -15.35 2.46 -0.22
CA VAL A 204 -15.23 3.39 -1.35
C VAL A 204 -15.40 4.83 -0.86
N LYS A 205 -16.39 5.11 -0.01
CA LYS A 205 -16.61 6.44 0.56
C LYS A 205 -15.41 6.92 1.39
N LYS A 206 -14.82 6.05 2.21
CA LYS A 206 -13.67 6.40 3.09
C LYS A 206 -12.43 6.73 2.26
N PHE A 207 -12.10 5.89 1.29
CA PHE A 207 -10.85 6.02 0.53
C PHE A 207 -11.04 6.68 -0.85
N LYS A 208 -12.18 7.34 -1.13
CA LYS A 208 -12.47 8.00 -2.43
C LYS A 208 -11.42 9.03 -2.89
N HIS A 209 -10.66 9.57 -1.94
CA HIS A 209 -9.58 10.52 -2.23
C HIS A 209 -8.20 9.89 -2.18
N ALA A 210 -8.08 8.61 -1.80
CA ALA A 210 -6.84 7.85 -1.80
C ALA A 210 -6.27 7.78 -3.22
N ASN A 211 -5.31 8.64 -3.50
CA ASN A 211 -4.73 8.78 -4.82
C ASN A 211 -3.21 8.66 -4.76
N GLY A 212 -2.64 8.37 -5.92
CA GLY A 212 -1.21 8.49 -6.09
C GLY A 212 -0.83 9.90 -6.49
N GLY A 213 0.07 10.50 -5.71
CA GLY A 213 0.73 11.73 -6.12
C GLY A 213 1.71 11.43 -7.25
N TRP A 214 1.31 11.72 -8.48
CA TRP A 214 2.23 12.12 -9.55
C TRP A 214 3.23 11.09 -10.10
N CYS A 215 3.11 9.77 -9.94
CA CYS A 215 4.13 8.85 -10.52
C CYS A 215 3.95 8.54 -12.01
N CYS A 216 2.76 8.68 -12.57
CA CYS A 216 2.37 7.76 -13.65
C CYS A 216 1.26 8.25 -14.60
N ALA A 217 0.96 9.54 -14.71
CA ALA A 217 0.10 10.01 -15.80
C ALA A 217 0.97 10.09 -17.07
N PRO A 218 0.81 9.17 -18.05
CA PRO A 218 1.41 9.41 -19.36
C PRO A 218 0.81 10.70 -19.89
N THR A 219 1.50 11.31 -20.85
CA THR A 219 0.99 12.40 -21.70
C THR A 219 -0.48 12.19 -22.07
N GLU A 220 -0.93 10.95 -22.25
CA GLU A 220 -2.31 10.52 -22.51
C GLU A 220 -3.40 11.11 -21.59
N ASP A 221 -3.22 11.25 -20.27
CA ASP A 221 -4.25 11.84 -19.40
C ASP A 221 -4.37 13.33 -19.66
N LYS A 222 -3.23 13.98 -19.88
CA LYS A 222 -3.14 15.40 -20.26
C LYS A 222 -3.67 15.64 -21.68
N ASP A 223 -3.38 14.72 -22.61
CA ASP A 223 -3.84 14.74 -24.00
C ASP A 223 -5.37 14.54 -24.09
N ARG A 224 -5.99 13.95 -23.05
CA ARG A 224 -7.44 13.78 -22.91
C ARG A 224 -8.12 14.87 -22.07
N GLY A 225 -7.37 15.86 -21.56
CA GLY A 225 -7.89 16.91 -20.68
C GLY A 225 -8.30 16.41 -19.28
N GLU A 226 -7.85 15.22 -18.88
CA GLU A 226 -8.08 14.69 -17.53
C GLU A 226 -7.11 15.36 -16.52
N GLN A 227 -7.49 15.43 -15.24
CA GLN A 227 -6.58 15.90 -14.19
C GLN A 227 -5.38 14.94 -14.07
N ASN A 228 -4.17 15.47 -13.79
CA ASN A 228 -2.98 14.65 -13.61
C ASN A 228 -3.22 13.54 -12.57
N GLY A 229 -3.02 12.27 -12.97
CA GLY A 229 -3.21 11.12 -12.10
C GLY A 229 -4.66 10.66 -11.98
N ALA A 230 -5.58 11.16 -12.83
CA ALA A 230 -6.98 10.71 -12.87
C ALA A 230 -7.11 9.19 -13.02
N ARG A 231 -6.17 8.54 -13.70
CA ARG A 231 -6.15 7.07 -13.89
C ARG A 231 -5.33 6.32 -12.85
N PHE A 232 -4.57 7.03 -12.02
CA PHE A 232 -3.71 6.45 -11.00
C PHE A 232 -4.29 6.70 -9.59
N GLN A 233 -5.48 6.15 -9.37
CA GLN A 233 -6.15 6.19 -8.06
C GLN A 233 -6.14 4.80 -7.43
N LEU A 234 -5.86 4.73 -6.13
CA LEU A 234 -5.90 3.49 -5.37
C LEU A 234 -7.28 2.82 -5.45
N LEU A 235 -8.33 3.60 -5.69
CA LEU A 235 -9.72 3.14 -5.71
C LEU A 235 -10.40 3.08 -7.09
N ARG A 236 -9.76 3.51 -8.19
CA ARG A 236 -10.48 3.46 -9.49
C ARG A 236 -10.65 1.99 -9.89
N LEU A 237 -11.92 1.58 -10.00
CA LEU A 237 -12.31 0.29 -10.55
C LEU A 237 -11.82 0.26 -12.01
N GLY A 238 -11.00 -0.73 -12.33
CA GLY A 238 -10.61 -0.99 -13.72
C GLY A 238 -11.80 -1.47 -14.52
#